data_AF-A0A6A9T658-F1
#
_entry.id   AF-A0A6A9T658-F1
#
_cell.length_a   1.000
_cell.length_b   1.000
_cell.length_c   1.000
_cell.angle_alpha   90.00
_cell.angle_beta   90.00
_cell.angle_gamma   90.00
#
_symmetry.space_group_name_H-M   'P 1'
#
loop_
_entity.id
_entity.type
_entity.pdbx_description
1 polymer ?
#
loop_
_entity_poly.entity_id
_entity_poly.type
_entity_poly.pdbx_seq_one_letter_code
_entity_poly.pdbx_strand_id
1 'polypeptide(L)'
;MKRKVQQLGSSTLGVTVPASWARHHGIEKGDDLIMQRDESGGSLLLVPEDPTTTDEEATVDVDSFDADAIERAVVSQYVLGRQLIHISASESLTREERDAVFSAERRLMGLGIVEEQDTEITVRCSIAPTDFELGTLLGRLCRTEGAMRRDAITALRNGDAAAAERVLDRESQVQKLFYLFLRIVFATYRNPRLNRAVGLDTGFPLIGYRSVAQDIVLMADVAADIALLVTDNDVGALDEATSAHIGALADALDTASSATRDAILTPDYERTRDARQALDAVEAHVEKVNDYLLEERPEPLLILQRAVDTLGRSTRHIHDTLEVATHLAFREHPDLVISE
;
A
#
# COMPACT_ATOMS: atom_id res chain seq x y z
N MET A 1 -4.37 -17.74 30.50
CA MET A 1 -5.24 -18.78 31.10
C MET A 1 -4.83 -20.14 30.54
N LYS A 2 -4.67 -21.19 31.34
CA LYS A 2 -4.31 -22.53 30.84
C LYS A 2 -5.54 -23.43 30.81
N ARG A 3 -5.72 -24.21 29.75
CA ARG A 3 -6.79 -25.20 29.59
C ARG A 3 -6.20 -26.59 29.43
N LYS A 4 -6.84 -27.59 30.03
CA LYS A 4 -6.48 -28.99 29.81
C LYS A 4 -7.21 -29.50 28.58
N VAL A 5 -6.50 -30.24 27.75
CA VAL A 5 -7.08 -31.00 26.64
C VAL A 5 -7.86 -32.18 27.22
N GLN A 6 -9.02 -32.48 26.65
CA GLN A 6 -9.92 -33.57 27.05
C GLN A 6 -10.06 -34.56 25.90
N GLN A 7 -10.07 -35.86 26.20
CA GLN A 7 -10.31 -36.88 25.18
C GLN A 7 -11.81 -36.95 24.85
N LEU A 8 -12.16 -36.78 23.58
CA LEU A 8 -13.53 -36.89 23.05
C LEU A 8 -13.59 -38.06 22.05
N GLY A 9 -13.72 -39.29 22.55
CA GLY A 9 -13.69 -40.50 21.71
C GLY A 9 -12.28 -41.07 21.49
N SER A 10 -12.10 -42.02 20.56
CA SER A 10 -10.81 -42.73 20.39
C SER A 10 -9.73 -41.92 19.68
N SER A 11 -10.10 -40.93 18.86
CA SER A 11 -9.18 -40.21 17.97
C SER A 11 -9.27 -38.68 18.04
N THR A 12 -10.14 -38.13 18.89
CA THR A 12 -10.39 -36.68 18.91
C THR A 12 -10.10 -36.08 20.28
N LEU A 13 -9.46 -34.92 20.26
CA LEU A 13 -9.14 -34.12 21.43
C LEU A 13 -9.99 -32.85 21.42
N GLY A 14 -10.54 -32.49 22.58
CA GLY A 14 -11.31 -31.27 22.79
C GLY A 14 -10.59 -30.31 23.73
N VAL A 15 -10.82 -29.01 23.54
CA VAL A 15 -10.40 -27.95 24.45
C VAL A 15 -11.56 -26.99 24.67
N THR A 16 -11.72 -26.48 25.89
CA THR A 16 -12.80 -25.54 26.22
C THR A 16 -12.40 -24.10 25.95
N VAL A 17 -13.25 -23.36 25.24
CA VAL A 17 -13.10 -21.92 25.02
C VAL A 17 -13.55 -21.11 26.25
N PRO A 18 -13.08 -19.86 26.45
CA PRO A 18 -13.55 -19.02 27.54
C PRO A 18 -15.05 -18.71 27.44
N ALA A 19 -15.81 -18.93 28.52
CA ALA A 19 -17.27 -18.72 28.53
C ALA A 19 -17.69 -17.25 28.35
N SER A 20 -16.83 -16.29 28.69
CA SER A 20 -17.07 -14.87 28.39
C SER A 20 -16.94 -14.56 26.91
N TRP A 21 -15.94 -15.15 26.25
CA TRP A 21 -15.72 -15.03 24.81
C TRP A 21 -16.85 -15.67 24.00
N ALA A 22 -17.23 -16.91 24.37
CA ALA A 22 -18.35 -17.60 23.74
C ALA A 22 -19.65 -16.78 23.84
N ARG A 23 -19.97 -16.25 25.03
CA ARG A 23 -21.15 -15.38 25.22
C ARG A 23 -21.06 -14.07 24.44
N HIS A 24 -19.89 -13.45 24.36
CA HIS A 24 -19.70 -12.20 23.64
C HIS A 24 -19.96 -12.36 22.14
N HIS A 25 -19.57 -13.50 21.56
CA HIS A 25 -19.81 -13.82 20.16
C HIS A 25 -21.09 -14.63 19.92
N GLY A 26 -21.96 -14.77 20.93
CA GLY A 26 -23.23 -15.50 20.77
C GLY A 26 -23.08 -16.99 20.42
N ILE A 27 -21.93 -17.61 20.73
CA ILE A 27 -21.66 -19.00 20.36
C ILE A 27 -22.47 -19.95 21.23
N GLU A 28 -23.29 -20.76 20.57
CA GLU A 28 -24.11 -21.81 21.16
C GLU A 28 -23.59 -23.21 20.83
N LYS A 29 -24.23 -24.22 21.43
CA LYS A 29 -23.88 -25.62 21.18
C LYS A 29 -24.33 -26.01 19.77
N GLY A 30 -23.37 -26.38 18.93
CA GLY A 30 -23.63 -26.85 17.57
C GLY A 30 -23.10 -25.87 16.52
N ASP A 31 -22.72 -24.67 16.93
CA ASP A 31 -22.12 -23.68 16.05
C ASP A 31 -20.73 -24.11 15.60
N ASP A 32 -20.43 -23.82 14.34
CA ASP A 32 -19.12 -24.09 13.75
C ASP A 32 -18.12 -22.97 14.10
N LEU A 33 -16.88 -23.39 14.37
CA LEU A 33 -15.75 -22.50 14.57
C LEU A 33 -14.72 -22.78 13.49
N ILE A 34 -14.20 -21.71 12.89
CA ILE A 34 -13.08 -21.83 11.97
C ILE A 34 -11.78 -21.82 12.78
N MET A 35 -11.00 -22.88 12.57
CA MET A 35 -9.66 -23.04 13.12
C MET A 35 -8.63 -22.74 12.03
N GLN A 36 -7.73 -21.82 12.33
CA GLN A 36 -6.59 -21.53 11.47
C GLN A 36 -5.30 -21.83 12.21
N ARG A 37 -4.38 -22.47 11.51
CA ARG A 37 -3.02 -22.69 12.03
C ARG A 37 -2.21 -21.43 11.82
N ASP A 38 -1.55 -20.99 12.87
CA ASP A 38 -0.38 -20.14 12.72
C ASP A 38 0.76 -20.98 12.15
N GLU A 39 1.38 -20.53 11.06
CA GLU A 39 2.37 -21.30 10.31
C GLU A 39 3.64 -21.57 11.10
N SER A 40 3.95 -20.74 12.10
CA SER A 40 5.26 -20.77 12.76
C SER A 40 5.20 -21.07 14.27
N GLY A 41 4.08 -20.78 14.95
CA GLY A 41 4.00 -20.89 16.40
C GLY A 41 3.32 -22.15 16.95
N GLY A 42 2.87 -23.08 16.10
CA GLY A 42 2.02 -24.21 16.53
C GLY A 42 0.69 -23.76 17.17
N SER A 43 0.32 -22.49 16.99
CA SER A 43 -0.86 -21.87 17.57
C SER A 43 -2.07 -22.10 16.67
N LEU A 44 -3.26 -22.13 17.28
CA LEU A 44 -4.54 -22.18 16.57
C LEU A 44 -5.32 -20.90 16.86
N LEU A 45 -5.67 -20.18 15.81
CA LEU A 45 -6.62 -19.08 15.87
C LEU A 45 -8.04 -19.63 15.67
N LEU A 46 -8.92 -19.34 16.61
CA LEU A 46 -10.33 -19.75 16.61
C LEU A 46 -11.21 -18.52 16.33
N VAL A 47 -12.06 -18.62 15.31
CA VAL A 47 -12.96 -17.53 14.89
C VAL A 47 -14.39 -18.09 14.70
N PRO A 48 -15.46 -17.45 15.23
CA PRO A 48 -16.85 -17.88 15.02
C PRO A 48 -17.23 -17.89 13.54
N GLU A 49 -17.95 -18.91 13.02
CA GLU A 49 -18.36 -18.98 11.60
C GLU A 49 -19.03 -17.69 11.11
N ASP A 50 -19.92 -17.11 11.89
CA ASP A 50 -20.47 -15.78 11.62
C ASP A 50 -20.05 -14.84 12.76
N PRO A 51 -18.95 -14.08 12.62
CA PRO A 51 -18.57 -13.13 13.66
C PRO A 51 -19.67 -12.06 13.75
N THR A 52 -20.15 -11.80 14.97
CA THR A 52 -21.07 -10.68 15.24
C THR A 52 -20.47 -9.38 14.72
N THR A 53 -21.10 -8.80 13.70
CA THR A 53 -20.66 -7.67 12.86
C THR A 53 -20.72 -6.31 13.58
N THR A 54 -20.28 -6.26 14.83
CA THR A 54 -20.20 -5.01 15.62
C THR A 54 -19.15 -4.04 15.08
N ASP A 55 -18.27 -4.51 14.18
CA ASP A 55 -17.16 -3.76 13.60
C ASP A 55 -17.43 -3.26 12.16
N GLU A 56 -18.64 -3.39 11.63
CA GLU A 56 -18.96 -2.91 10.27
C GLU A 56 -19.35 -1.44 10.21
N GLU A 57 -19.73 -0.84 11.34
CA GLU A 57 -20.20 0.55 11.41
C GLU A 57 -19.31 1.38 12.36
N ALA A 58 -19.19 2.67 12.09
CA ALA A 58 -18.49 3.61 12.96
C ALA A 58 -19.18 4.98 12.93
N THR A 59 -19.33 5.61 14.10
CA THR A 59 -19.75 7.01 14.23
C THR A 59 -18.55 7.88 14.56
N VAL A 60 -18.37 8.95 13.79
CA VAL A 60 -17.36 9.99 13.96
C VAL A 60 -18.10 11.24 14.42
N ASP A 61 -17.91 11.60 15.69
CA ASP A 61 -18.32 12.88 16.24
C ASP A 61 -17.34 13.96 15.78
N VAL A 62 -17.84 14.95 15.03
CA VAL A 62 -16.99 15.98 14.39
C VAL A 62 -16.99 17.32 15.12
N ASP A 63 -17.68 17.45 16.26
CA ASP A 63 -17.81 18.73 16.97
C ASP A 63 -16.46 19.37 17.37
N SER A 64 -15.41 18.55 17.48
CA SER A 64 -14.05 18.99 17.85
C SER A 64 -13.07 18.97 16.68
N PHE A 65 -13.52 18.67 15.47
CA PHE A 65 -12.66 18.45 14.30
C PHE A 65 -12.68 19.67 13.38
N ASP A 66 -11.51 19.98 12.80
CA ASP A 66 -11.46 20.82 11.61
C ASP A 66 -11.79 20.00 10.34
N ALA A 67 -12.05 20.67 9.23
CA ALA A 67 -12.36 20.02 7.95
C ALA A 67 -11.32 18.96 7.56
N ASP A 68 -10.02 19.25 7.76
CA ASP A 68 -8.95 18.30 7.46
C ASP A 68 -8.99 17.05 8.37
N ALA A 69 -9.32 17.22 9.65
CA ALA A 69 -9.50 16.11 10.59
C ALA A 69 -10.71 15.25 10.23
N ILE A 70 -11.79 15.84 9.72
CA ILE A 70 -12.94 15.11 9.19
C ILE A 70 -12.54 14.26 7.99
N GLU A 71 -11.85 14.83 7.00
CA GLU A 71 -11.35 14.06 5.84
C GLU A 71 -10.46 12.88 6.31
N ARG A 72 -9.50 13.15 7.22
CA ARG A 72 -8.65 12.10 7.80
C ARG A 72 -9.44 11.03 8.56
N ALA A 73 -10.49 11.40 9.28
CA ALA A 73 -11.32 10.46 10.02
C ALA A 73 -12.08 9.52 9.08
N VAL A 74 -12.68 10.06 8.01
CA VAL A 74 -13.38 9.26 7.00
C VAL A 74 -12.40 8.30 6.30
N VAL A 75 -11.24 8.79 5.87
CA VAL A 75 -10.18 7.96 5.26
C VAL A 75 -9.72 6.87 6.24
N SER A 76 -9.56 7.19 7.52
CA SER A 76 -9.15 6.23 8.54
C SER A 76 -10.19 5.12 8.73
N GLN A 77 -11.48 5.47 8.85
CA GLN A 77 -12.52 4.46 8.97
C GLN A 77 -12.65 3.60 7.70
N TYR A 78 -12.42 4.18 6.52
CA TYR A 78 -12.33 3.43 5.28
C TYR A 78 -11.18 2.40 5.30
N VAL A 79 -9.97 2.81 5.69
CA VAL A 79 -8.81 1.92 5.78
C VAL A 79 -9.03 0.83 6.84
N LEU A 80 -9.68 1.17 7.95
CA LEU A 80 -10.06 0.23 9.00
C LEU A 80 -11.21 -0.71 8.58
N GLY A 81 -11.64 -0.71 7.33
CA GLY A 81 -12.58 -1.70 6.80
C GLY A 81 -14.03 -1.48 7.20
N ARG A 82 -14.40 -0.31 7.76
CA ARG A 82 -15.81 0.00 8.08
C ARG A 82 -16.65 0.03 6.79
N GLN A 83 -17.83 -0.56 6.82
CA GLN A 83 -18.79 -0.56 5.72
C GLN A 83 -19.69 0.67 5.77
N LEU A 84 -20.10 1.10 6.96
CA LEU A 84 -20.87 2.32 7.19
C LEU A 84 -20.10 3.27 8.11
N ILE A 85 -20.04 4.54 7.73
CA ILE A 85 -19.38 5.60 8.47
C ILE A 85 -20.41 6.72 8.66
N HIS A 86 -20.83 6.95 9.90
CA HIS A 86 -21.71 8.04 10.29
C HIS A 86 -20.85 9.22 10.71
N ILE A 87 -21.03 10.37 10.09
CA ILE A 87 -20.43 11.64 10.49
C ILE A 87 -21.53 12.41 11.21
N SER A 88 -21.39 12.64 12.52
CA SER A 88 -22.42 13.28 13.35
C SER A 88 -21.88 14.55 14.00
N ALA A 89 -22.67 15.61 13.97
CA ALA A 89 -22.42 16.86 14.69
C ALA A 89 -23.60 17.22 15.60
N SER A 90 -23.34 17.95 16.68
CA SER A 90 -24.40 18.47 17.56
C SER A 90 -25.15 19.66 16.96
N GLU A 91 -24.50 20.41 16.06
CA GLU A 91 -25.08 21.48 15.26
C GLU A 91 -25.05 21.16 13.76
N SER A 92 -25.65 22.02 12.93
CA SER A 92 -25.65 21.82 11.47
C SER A 92 -24.23 21.87 10.90
N LEU A 93 -23.86 20.84 10.13
CA LEU A 93 -22.59 20.75 9.43
C LEU A 93 -22.42 21.94 8.48
N THR A 94 -21.31 22.64 8.65
CA THR A 94 -20.87 23.74 7.79
C THR A 94 -20.53 23.25 6.39
N ARG A 95 -20.41 24.18 5.44
CA ARG A 95 -20.02 23.85 4.07
C ARG A 95 -18.62 23.21 4.00
N GLU A 96 -17.69 23.70 4.80
CA GLU A 96 -16.30 23.23 4.83
C GLU A 96 -16.22 21.78 5.34
N GLU A 97 -17.00 21.43 6.36
CA GLU A 97 -17.08 20.06 6.88
C GLU A 97 -17.74 19.10 5.88
N ARG A 98 -18.78 19.54 5.17
CA ARG A 98 -19.41 18.76 4.08
C ARG A 98 -18.42 18.53 2.93
N ASP A 99 -17.73 19.58 2.51
CA ASP A 99 -16.75 19.53 1.42
C ASP A 99 -15.59 18.56 1.77
N ALA A 100 -15.20 18.45 3.05
CA ALA A 100 -14.23 17.47 3.52
C ALA A 100 -14.71 16.01 3.37
N VAL A 101 -15.96 15.72 3.74
CA VAL A 101 -16.55 14.39 3.52
C VAL A 101 -16.63 14.07 2.02
N PHE A 102 -17.02 15.05 1.21
CA PHE A 102 -17.09 14.89 -0.25
C PHE A 102 -15.69 14.73 -0.88
N SER A 103 -14.67 15.37 -0.32
CA SER A 103 -13.27 15.18 -0.71
C SER A 103 -12.84 13.74 -0.46
N ALA A 104 -13.10 13.21 0.74
CA ALA A 104 -12.82 11.82 1.06
C ALA A 104 -13.53 10.83 0.13
N GLU A 105 -14.82 11.05 -0.17
CA GLU A 105 -15.59 10.23 -1.11
C GLU A 105 -14.95 10.17 -2.49
N ARG A 106 -14.58 11.32 -3.08
CA ARG A 106 -13.93 11.37 -4.40
C ARG A 106 -12.57 10.67 -4.44
N ARG A 107 -11.88 10.55 -3.30
CA ARG A 107 -10.54 9.98 -3.17
C ARG A 107 -10.51 8.49 -2.88
N LEU A 108 -11.65 7.87 -2.56
CA LEU A 108 -11.71 6.49 -2.08
C LEU A 108 -12.59 5.64 -2.99
N MET A 109 -12.09 4.46 -3.37
CA MET A 109 -12.85 3.58 -4.26
C MET A 109 -14.05 2.96 -3.54
N GLY A 110 -15.20 2.98 -4.20
CA GLY A 110 -16.43 2.33 -3.75
C GLY A 110 -17.06 2.95 -2.49
N LEU A 111 -16.56 4.11 -2.06
CA LEU A 111 -17.18 4.92 -1.03
C LEU A 111 -18.27 5.78 -1.68
N GLY A 112 -19.43 5.93 -1.03
CA GLY A 112 -20.53 6.74 -1.54
C GLY A 112 -21.45 7.21 -0.43
N ILE A 113 -21.98 8.41 -0.57
CA ILE A 113 -22.86 9.04 0.42
C ILE A 113 -24.26 8.49 0.22
N VAL A 114 -24.84 7.93 1.28
CA VAL A 114 -26.17 7.31 1.24
C VAL A 114 -27.23 8.13 1.95
N GLU A 115 -26.82 8.99 2.87
CA GLU A 115 -27.70 9.90 3.59
C GLU A 115 -26.97 11.21 3.90
N GLU A 116 -27.68 12.32 3.73
CA GLU A 116 -27.19 13.66 4.03
C GLU A 116 -28.33 14.43 4.70
N GLN A 117 -28.09 14.86 5.95
CA GLN A 117 -28.96 15.68 6.74
C GLN A 117 -28.22 16.95 7.19
N ASP A 118 -28.89 17.82 7.95
CA ASP A 118 -28.27 19.04 8.47
C ASP A 118 -27.13 18.73 9.45
N THR A 119 -27.30 17.73 10.33
CA THR A 119 -26.37 17.38 11.41
C THR A 119 -25.68 16.03 11.23
N GLU A 120 -25.98 15.29 10.15
CA GLU A 120 -25.45 13.94 9.92
C GLU A 120 -25.18 13.69 8.43
N ILE A 121 -24.08 12.98 8.13
CA ILE A 121 -23.81 12.40 6.82
C ILE A 121 -23.46 10.93 7.01
N THR A 122 -24.11 10.04 6.27
CA THR A 122 -23.80 8.61 6.27
C THR A 122 -23.12 8.24 4.97
N VAL A 123 -21.96 7.59 5.08
CA VAL A 123 -21.16 7.14 3.95
C VAL A 123 -21.05 5.61 3.99
N ARG A 124 -21.29 4.96 2.85
CA ARG A 124 -21.20 3.51 2.68
C ARG A 124 -20.05 3.15 1.76
N CYS A 125 -19.25 2.16 2.16
CA CYS A 125 -18.30 1.50 1.28
C CYS A 125 -18.88 0.19 0.75
N SER A 126 -18.99 0.07 -0.57
CA SER A 126 -19.56 -1.10 -1.27
C SER A 126 -18.51 -2.11 -1.74
N ILE A 127 -17.27 -2.01 -1.25
CA ILE A 127 -16.17 -2.90 -1.65
C ILE A 127 -16.20 -4.17 -0.80
N ALA A 128 -16.36 -5.32 -1.48
CA ALA A 128 -16.13 -6.62 -0.88
C ALA A 128 -14.63 -6.99 -1.01
N PRO A 129 -13.94 -7.34 0.11
CA PRO A 129 -12.53 -7.71 0.04
C PRO A 129 -12.24 -8.93 -0.85
N THR A 130 -13.21 -9.82 -1.00
CA THR A 130 -13.12 -11.03 -1.82
C THR A 130 -13.03 -10.76 -3.33
N ASP A 131 -13.31 -9.54 -3.77
CA ASP A 131 -13.24 -9.16 -5.19
C ASP A 131 -11.81 -8.83 -5.63
N PHE A 132 -10.85 -8.85 -4.71
CA PHE A 132 -9.49 -8.37 -4.94
C PHE A 132 -8.43 -9.36 -4.45
N GLU A 133 -7.49 -9.67 -5.34
CA GLU A 133 -6.24 -10.33 -4.96
C GLU A 133 -5.17 -9.29 -4.62
N LEU A 134 -4.48 -9.45 -3.49
CA LEU A 134 -3.48 -8.50 -3.02
C LEU A 134 -2.28 -8.41 -3.97
N GLY A 135 -1.78 -9.54 -4.49
CA GLY A 135 -0.69 -9.55 -5.46
C GLY A 135 -1.04 -8.78 -6.75
N THR A 136 -2.27 -8.95 -7.25
CA THR A 136 -2.76 -8.24 -8.43
C THR A 136 -2.87 -6.73 -8.19
N LEU A 137 -3.40 -6.30 -7.04
CA LEU A 137 -3.45 -4.89 -6.65
C LEU A 137 -2.05 -4.29 -6.47
N LEU A 138 -1.14 -5.00 -5.82
CA LEU A 138 0.25 -4.57 -5.62
C LEU A 138 0.96 -4.39 -6.96
N GLY A 139 0.83 -5.37 -7.87
CA GLY A 139 1.38 -5.28 -9.22
C GLY A 139 0.79 -4.11 -10.01
N ARG A 140 -0.48 -3.75 -9.79
CA ARG A 140 -1.10 -2.55 -10.39
C ARG A 140 -0.49 -1.27 -9.83
N LEU A 141 -0.27 -1.18 -8.51
CA LEU A 141 0.44 -0.06 -7.88
C LEU A 141 1.84 0.13 -8.51
N CYS A 142 2.65 -0.94 -8.58
CA CYS A 142 3.98 -0.88 -9.19
C CYS A 142 3.96 -0.41 -10.66
N ARG A 143 3.00 -0.89 -11.46
CA ARG A 143 2.90 -0.49 -12.87
C ARG A 143 2.48 0.98 -13.04
N THR A 144 1.57 1.45 -12.19
CA THR A 144 1.12 2.86 -12.23
C THR A 144 2.26 3.78 -11.80
N GLU A 145 2.96 3.46 -10.71
CA GLU A 145 4.16 4.20 -10.28
C GLU A 145 5.23 4.22 -11.38
N GLY A 146 5.57 3.06 -11.96
CA GLY A 146 6.57 3.00 -13.02
C GLY A 146 6.18 3.82 -14.26
N ALA A 147 4.89 3.91 -14.58
CA ALA A 147 4.40 4.80 -15.63
C ALA A 147 4.57 6.28 -15.25
N MET A 148 4.24 6.67 -14.01
CA MET A 148 4.46 8.04 -13.52
C MET A 148 5.95 8.41 -13.56
N ARG A 149 6.84 7.53 -13.10
CA ARG A 149 8.29 7.74 -13.14
C ARG A 149 8.80 7.96 -14.57
N ARG A 150 8.42 7.09 -15.51
CA ARG A 150 8.82 7.23 -16.93
C ARG A 150 8.29 8.52 -17.55
N ASP A 151 7.03 8.87 -17.27
CA ASP A 151 6.40 10.09 -17.79
C ASP A 151 7.09 11.35 -17.19
N ALA A 152 7.41 11.36 -15.89
CA ALA A 152 8.08 12.47 -15.22
C ALA A 152 9.49 12.70 -15.75
N ILE A 153 10.28 11.62 -15.93
CA ILE A 153 11.62 11.73 -16.49
C ILE A 153 11.58 12.16 -17.96
N THR A 154 10.58 11.69 -18.72
CA THR A 154 10.38 12.14 -20.11
C THR A 154 10.04 13.63 -20.17
N ALA A 155 9.18 14.11 -19.26
CA ALA A 155 8.86 15.53 -19.13
C ALA A 155 10.11 16.36 -18.81
N LEU A 156 10.94 15.90 -17.86
CA LEU A 156 12.20 16.54 -17.50
C LEU A 156 13.15 16.64 -18.68
N ARG A 157 13.34 15.55 -19.43
CA ARG A 157 14.26 15.51 -20.58
C ARG A 157 13.84 16.45 -21.71
N ASN A 158 12.54 16.64 -21.89
CA ASN A 158 11.99 17.44 -22.99
C ASN A 158 11.61 18.86 -22.57
N GLY A 159 11.68 19.20 -21.28
CA GLY A 159 11.13 20.44 -20.74
C GLY A 159 9.62 20.58 -20.96
N ASP A 160 8.88 19.46 -20.99
CA ASP A 160 7.45 19.44 -21.32
C ASP A 160 6.59 19.58 -20.06
N ALA A 161 6.24 20.82 -19.72
CA ALA A 161 5.38 21.13 -18.57
C ALA A 161 3.98 20.48 -18.67
N ALA A 162 3.41 20.35 -19.88
CA ALA A 162 2.11 19.70 -20.05
C ALA A 162 2.18 18.18 -19.84
N ALA A 163 3.33 17.55 -20.14
CA ALA A 163 3.59 16.17 -19.73
C ALA A 163 3.74 16.05 -18.21
N ALA A 164 4.42 17.01 -17.57
CA ALA A 164 4.59 17.03 -16.12
C ALA A 164 3.25 17.20 -15.37
N GLU A 165 2.37 18.11 -15.81
CA GLU A 165 1.03 18.27 -15.22
C GLU A 165 0.22 16.97 -15.28
N ARG A 166 0.31 16.21 -16.38
CA ARG A 166 -0.36 14.90 -16.50
C ARG A 166 0.17 13.85 -15.51
N VAL A 167 1.42 13.97 -15.05
CA VAL A 167 1.96 13.12 -13.98
C VAL A 167 1.29 13.48 -12.67
N LEU A 168 1.19 14.77 -12.34
CA LEU A 168 0.55 15.26 -11.12
C LEU A 168 -0.91 14.82 -11.03
N ASP A 169 -1.66 14.92 -12.14
CA ASP A 169 -3.05 14.44 -12.20
C ASP A 169 -3.18 12.93 -11.89
N ARG A 170 -2.16 12.13 -12.23
CA ARG A 170 -2.14 10.68 -12.03
C ARG A 170 -1.83 10.28 -10.59
N GLU A 171 -1.23 11.15 -9.79
CA GLU A 171 -0.92 10.91 -8.37
C GLU A 171 -2.17 10.45 -7.58
N SER A 172 -3.31 11.12 -7.84
CA SER A 172 -4.60 10.77 -7.24
C SER A 172 -5.03 9.32 -7.51
N GLN A 173 -4.62 8.73 -8.62
CA GLN A 173 -4.93 7.34 -8.98
C GLN A 173 -4.11 6.34 -8.15
N VAL A 174 -2.84 6.66 -7.88
CA VAL A 174 -1.97 5.84 -7.02
C VAL A 174 -2.50 5.86 -5.59
N GLN A 175 -2.84 7.04 -5.07
CA GLN A 175 -3.40 7.20 -3.73
C GLN A 175 -4.71 6.40 -3.56
N LYS A 176 -5.61 6.44 -4.55
CA LYS A 176 -6.84 5.62 -4.56
C LYS A 176 -6.55 4.13 -4.45
N LEU A 177 -5.60 3.64 -5.25
CA LEU A 177 -5.19 2.23 -5.21
C LEU A 177 -4.55 1.86 -3.87
N PHE A 178 -3.74 2.76 -3.29
CA PHE A 178 -3.09 2.56 -2.01
C PHE A 178 -4.10 2.44 -0.86
N TYR A 179 -5.08 3.35 -0.76
CA TYR A 179 -6.10 3.26 0.28
C TYR A 179 -6.96 1.99 0.13
N LEU A 180 -7.32 1.62 -1.10
CA LEU A 180 -7.98 0.35 -1.36
C LEU A 180 -7.12 -0.83 -0.90
N PHE A 181 -5.84 -0.84 -1.26
CA PHE A 181 -4.91 -1.88 -0.84
C PHE A 181 -4.84 -1.99 0.69
N LEU A 182 -4.70 -0.87 1.41
CA LEU A 182 -4.71 -0.85 2.85
C LEU A 182 -6.03 -1.40 3.42
N ARG A 183 -7.19 -0.98 2.87
CA ARG A 183 -8.49 -1.52 3.29
C ARG A 183 -8.54 -3.04 3.19
N ILE A 184 -8.05 -3.62 2.09
CA ILE A 184 -7.99 -5.08 1.92
C ILE A 184 -7.02 -5.72 2.92
N VAL A 185 -5.84 -5.13 3.12
CA VAL A 185 -4.86 -5.62 4.11
C VAL A 185 -5.46 -5.64 5.52
N PHE A 186 -6.09 -4.56 5.97
CA PHE A 186 -6.69 -4.48 7.30
C PHE A 186 -7.91 -5.39 7.45
N ALA A 187 -8.76 -5.50 6.42
CA ALA A 187 -9.87 -6.45 6.41
C ALA A 187 -9.38 -7.89 6.55
N THR A 188 -8.36 -8.27 5.78
CA THR A 188 -7.76 -9.61 5.82
C THR A 188 -7.04 -9.89 7.14
N TYR A 189 -6.35 -8.90 7.71
CA TYR A 189 -5.73 -9.03 9.03
C TYR A 189 -6.76 -9.34 10.13
N ARG A 190 -7.91 -8.65 10.11
CA ARG A 190 -8.99 -8.88 11.09
C ARG A 190 -9.76 -10.17 10.85
N ASN A 191 -9.95 -10.53 9.59
CA ASN A 191 -10.61 -11.77 9.19
C ASN A 191 -9.67 -12.62 8.32
N PRO A 192 -8.78 -13.41 8.95
CA PRO A 192 -7.81 -14.20 8.19
C PRO A 192 -8.44 -15.35 7.38
N ARG A 193 -9.77 -15.51 7.34
CA ARG A 193 -10.44 -16.34 6.33
C ARG A 193 -10.31 -15.77 4.93
N LEU A 194 -10.16 -14.45 4.85
CA LEU A 194 -9.97 -13.75 3.60
C LEU A 194 -8.61 -14.05 2.98
N ASN A 195 -7.62 -14.58 3.72
CA ASN A 195 -6.28 -14.89 3.19
C ASN A 195 -6.35 -15.57 1.82
N ARG A 196 -7.03 -16.71 1.71
CA ARG A 196 -7.15 -17.44 0.43
C ARG A 196 -7.93 -16.67 -0.62
N ALA A 197 -8.98 -15.96 -0.22
CA ALA A 197 -9.78 -15.16 -1.14
C ALA A 197 -8.98 -14.00 -1.75
N VAL A 198 -7.98 -13.48 -1.04
CA VAL A 198 -7.10 -12.41 -1.51
C VAL A 198 -5.78 -12.92 -2.10
N GLY A 199 -5.67 -14.23 -2.36
CA GLY A 199 -4.52 -14.85 -3.00
C GLY A 199 -3.32 -15.11 -2.08
N LEU A 200 -3.55 -15.24 -0.76
CA LEU A 200 -2.53 -15.57 0.22
C LEU A 200 -2.81 -16.91 0.90
N ASP A 201 -1.76 -17.68 1.18
CA ASP A 201 -1.90 -18.87 2.02
C ASP A 201 -2.19 -18.49 3.47
N THR A 202 -1.51 -17.45 3.98
CA THR A 202 -1.66 -16.93 5.35
C THR A 202 -1.53 -15.42 5.45
N GLY A 203 -1.75 -14.89 6.66
CA GLY A 203 -1.65 -13.46 6.95
C GLY A 203 -0.22 -12.95 7.11
N PHE A 204 0.81 -13.80 7.04
CA PHE A 204 2.19 -13.36 7.26
C PHE A 204 2.66 -12.30 6.24
N PRO A 205 2.41 -12.45 4.93
CA PRO A 205 2.85 -11.45 3.95
C PRO A 205 2.22 -10.07 4.13
N LEU A 206 1.10 -9.95 4.85
CA LEU A 206 0.34 -8.70 5.00
C LEU A 206 1.20 -7.53 5.53
N ILE A 207 2.09 -7.80 6.49
CA ILE A 207 2.95 -6.75 7.08
C ILE A 207 3.98 -6.25 6.06
N GLY A 208 4.59 -7.17 5.30
CA GLY A 208 5.53 -6.85 4.24
C GLY A 208 4.85 -6.11 3.11
N TYR A 209 3.71 -6.62 2.64
CA TYR A 209 2.89 -6.02 1.59
C TYR A 209 2.46 -4.60 1.93
N ARG A 210 2.10 -4.33 3.18
CA ARG A 210 1.79 -2.98 3.66
C ARG A 210 2.99 -2.04 3.54
N SER A 211 4.19 -2.51 3.88
CA SER A 211 5.43 -1.74 3.74
C SER A 211 5.71 -1.44 2.27
N VAL A 212 5.69 -2.47 1.42
CA VAL A 212 5.94 -2.32 -0.03
C VAL A 212 4.95 -1.38 -0.68
N ALA A 213 3.66 -1.45 -0.32
CA ALA A 213 2.68 -0.51 -0.84
C ALA A 213 2.98 0.94 -0.45
N GLN A 214 3.53 1.18 0.75
CA GLN A 214 3.97 2.51 1.18
C GLN A 214 5.18 2.97 0.37
N ASP A 215 6.17 2.11 0.15
CA ASP A 215 7.36 2.42 -0.63
C ASP A 215 7.00 2.77 -2.09
N ILE A 216 6.05 2.06 -2.69
CA ILE A 216 5.56 2.38 -4.04
C ILE A 216 4.88 3.76 -4.08
N VAL A 217 4.11 4.13 -3.06
CA VAL A 217 3.54 5.49 -2.99
C VAL A 217 4.64 6.53 -2.87
N LEU A 218 5.65 6.30 -2.03
CA LEU A 218 6.77 7.23 -1.88
C LEU A 218 7.59 7.37 -3.18
N MET A 219 7.71 6.30 -3.97
CA MET A 219 8.30 6.37 -5.31
C MET A 219 7.41 7.16 -6.31
N ALA A 220 6.09 7.06 -6.19
CA ALA A 220 5.17 7.89 -6.99
C ALA A 220 5.25 9.37 -6.60
N ASP A 221 5.43 9.67 -5.31
CA ASP A 221 5.68 11.03 -4.81
C ASP A 221 7.00 11.58 -5.38
N VAL A 222 8.05 10.75 -5.50
CA VAL A 222 9.30 11.14 -6.18
C VAL A 222 9.03 11.51 -7.64
N ALA A 223 8.19 10.76 -8.36
CA ALA A 223 7.83 11.11 -9.73
C ALA A 223 7.05 12.45 -9.80
N ALA A 224 6.17 12.71 -8.83
CA ALA A 224 5.47 13.99 -8.70
C ALA A 224 6.44 15.14 -8.39
N ASP A 225 7.41 14.93 -7.49
CA ASP A 225 8.46 15.90 -7.18
C ASP A 225 9.27 16.27 -8.43
N ILE A 226 9.63 15.30 -9.28
CA ILE A 226 10.29 15.57 -10.57
C ILE A 226 9.38 16.37 -11.50
N ALA A 227 8.09 16.02 -11.59
CA ALA A 227 7.15 16.78 -12.41
C ALA A 227 7.03 18.23 -11.92
N LEU A 228 6.99 18.47 -10.60
CA LEU A 228 6.99 19.81 -10.01
C LEU A 228 8.25 20.61 -10.38
N LEU A 229 9.42 19.97 -10.43
CA LEU A 229 10.63 20.64 -10.91
C LEU A 229 10.48 21.16 -12.35
N VAL A 230 9.77 20.43 -13.20
CA VAL A 230 9.53 20.82 -14.60
C VAL A 230 8.46 21.91 -14.72
N THR A 231 7.40 21.86 -13.90
CA THR A 231 6.33 22.87 -13.95
C THR A 231 6.75 24.19 -13.32
N ASP A 232 7.54 24.14 -12.25
CA ASP A 232 7.91 25.33 -11.47
C ASP A 232 9.12 26.07 -12.05
N ASN A 233 9.84 25.47 -13.01
CA ASN A 233 11.08 26.01 -13.56
C ASN A 233 11.07 25.94 -15.09
N ASP A 234 11.69 26.91 -15.75
CA ASP A 234 11.92 26.88 -17.20
C ASP A 234 13.11 25.96 -17.52
N VAL A 235 12.86 24.65 -17.55
CA VAL A 235 13.92 23.65 -17.73
C VAL A 235 14.41 23.60 -19.19
N GLY A 236 13.52 23.82 -20.16
CA GLY A 236 13.80 23.61 -21.57
C GLY A 236 14.13 22.14 -21.90
N ALA A 237 14.30 21.84 -23.19
CA ALA A 237 14.77 20.53 -23.61
C ALA A 237 16.26 20.38 -23.27
N LEU A 238 16.63 19.26 -22.65
CA LEU A 238 18.02 18.97 -22.31
C LEU A 238 18.83 18.68 -23.57
N ASP A 239 20.13 19.00 -23.52
CA ASP A 239 21.05 18.59 -24.58
C ASP A 239 21.17 17.07 -24.67
N GLU A 240 21.66 16.58 -25.82
CA GLU A 240 21.71 15.15 -26.12
C GLU A 240 22.52 14.35 -25.09
N ALA A 241 23.64 14.90 -24.60
CA ALA A 241 24.50 14.22 -23.63
C ALA A 241 23.81 14.14 -22.26
N THR A 242 23.28 15.26 -21.75
CA THR A 242 22.53 15.27 -20.48
C THR A 242 21.32 14.34 -20.56
N SER A 243 20.57 14.41 -21.66
CA SER A 243 19.38 13.56 -21.90
C SER A 243 19.73 12.08 -21.93
N ALA A 244 20.88 11.70 -22.49
CA ALA A 244 21.36 10.32 -22.50
C ALA A 244 21.76 9.83 -21.10
N HIS A 245 22.45 10.66 -20.31
CA HIS A 245 22.81 10.34 -18.93
C HIS A 245 21.59 10.13 -18.03
N ILE A 246 20.62 11.04 -18.08
CA ILE A 246 19.36 10.93 -17.34
C ILE A 246 18.53 9.74 -17.82
N GLY A 247 18.50 9.48 -19.14
CA GLY A 247 17.83 8.31 -19.72
C GLY A 247 18.42 7.00 -19.21
N ALA A 248 19.75 6.87 -19.17
CA ALA A 248 20.40 5.66 -18.67
C ALA A 248 20.11 5.39 -17.19
N LEU A 249 20.06 6.43 -16.35
CA LEU A 249 19.63 6.30 -14.94
C LEU A 249 18.16 5.86 -14.84
N ALA A 250 17.29 6.40 -15.69
CA ALA A 250 15.88 6.03 -15.73
C ALA A 250 15.68 4.55 -16.08
N ASP A 251 16.41 4.05 -17.09
CA ASP A 251 16.35 2.65 -17.52
C ASP A 251 16.87 1.71 -16.43
N ALA A 252 17.94 2.10 -15.72
CA ALA A 252 18.44 1.36 -14.57
C ALA A 252 17.41 1.28 -13.44
N LEU A 253 16.78 2.42 -13.10
CA LEU A 253 15.70 2.47 -12.10
C LEU A 253 14.50 1.60 -12.49
N ASP A 254 14.10 1.61 -13.76
CA ASP A 254 12.99 0.80 -14.25
C ASP A 254 13.29 -0.71 -14.19
N THR A 255 14.54 -1.07 -14.50
CA THR A 255 15.04 -2.43 -14.38
C THR A 255 15.04 -2.90 -12.92
N ALA A 256 15.60 -2.10 -12.00
CA ALA A 256 15.65 -2.42 -10.58
C ALA A 256 14.24 -2.51 -9.96
N SER A 257 13.36 -1.57 -10.29
CA SER A 257 11.96 -1.56 -9.86
C SER A 257 11.20 -2.78 -10.38
N SER A 258 11.39 -3.16 -11.65
CA SER A 258 10.73 -4.32 -12.25
C SER A 258 11.23 -5.64 -11.66
N ALA A 259 12.55 -5.81 -11.50
CA ALA A 259 13.13 -6.99 -10.88
C ALA A 259 12.67 -7.13 -9.41
N THR A 260 12.63 -6.03 -8.67
CA THR A 260 12.15 -6.00 -7.28
C THR A 260 10.65 -6.33 -7.19
N ARG A 261 9.83 -5.80 -8.12
CA ARG A 261 8.41 -6.17 -8.23
C ARG A 261 8.24 -7.67 -8.45
N ASP A 262 9.02 -8.25 -9.35
CA ASP A 262 8.90 -9.68 -9.65
C ASP A 262 9.37 -10.52 -8.45
N ALA A 263 10.38 -10.06 -7.70
CA ALA A 263 10.81 -10.68 -6.45
C ALA A 263 9.78 -10.58 -5.32
N ILE A 264 9.00 -9.50 -5.20
CA ILE A 264 7.94 -9.41 -4.17
C ILE A 264 6.69 -10.20 -4.54
N LEU A 265 6.31 -10.23 -5.83
CA LEU A 265 5.11 -10.96 -6.29
C LEU A 265 5.34 -12.46 -6.39
N THR A 266 6.58 -12.90 -6.56
CA THR A 266 6.94 -14.33 -6.56
C THR A 266 8.29 -14.50 -5.84
N PRO A 267 8.27 -14.48 -4.49
CA PRO A 267 9.46 -14.58 -3.67
C PRO A 267 10.31 -15.81 -4.03
N ASP A 268 11.56 -15.54 -4.40
CA ASP A 268 12.53 -16.56 -4.77
C ASP A 268 13.93 -15.97 -4.62
N TYR A 269 14.89 -16.79 -4.17
CA TYR A 269 16.24 -16.31 -3.91
C TYR A 269 16.93 -15.77 -5.16
N GLU A 270 16.81 -16.43 -6.32
CA GLU A 270 17.43 -15.96 -7.56
C GLU A 270 16.84 -14.63 -8.01
N ARG A 271 15.53 -14.44 -7.88
CA ARG A 271 14.89 -13.14 -8.17
C ARG A 271 15.39 -12.03 -7.25
N THR A 272 15.58 -12.31 -5.96
CA THR A 272 16.15 -11.32 -5.03
C THR A 272 17.61 -10.99 -5.34
N ARG A 273 18.38 -11.97 -5.82
CA ARG A 273 19.77 -11.77 -6.29
C ARG A 273 19.80 -10.88 -7.55
N ASP A 274 18.94 -11.16 -8.52
CA ASP A 274 18.85 -10.38 -9.76
C ASP A 274 18.39 -8.93 -9.48
N ALA A 275 17.42 -8.75 -8.60
CA ALA A 275 16.97 -7.42 -8.17
C ALA A 275 18.06 -6.62 -7.45
N ARG A 276 18.88 -7.27 -6.61
CA ARG A 276 20.04 -6.63 -5.96
C ARG A 276 21.09 -6.18 -6.97
N GLN A 277 21.41 -7.05 -7.94
CA GLN A 277 22.35 -6.68 -9.01
C GLN A 277 21.82 -5.50 -9.85
N ALA A 278 20.51 -5.44 -10.10
CA ALA A 278 19.92 -4.30 -10.80
C ALA A 278 19.98 -3.01 -9.96
N LEU A 279 19.85 -3.11 -8.64
CA LEU A 279 19.99 -1.97 -7.72
C LEU A 279 21.42 -1.43 -7.69
N ASP A 280 22.43 -2.30 -7.63
CA ASP A 280 23.85 -1.92 -7.70
C ASP A 280 24.15 -1.14 -9.01
N ALA A 281 23.50 -1.52 -10.11
CA ALA A 281 23.62 -0.80 -11.37
C ALA A 281 23.04 0.63 -11.30
N VAL A 282 21.96 0.85 -10.55
CA VAL A 282 21.39 2.20 -10.33
C VAL A 282 22.41 3.09 -9.62
N GLU A 283 23.05 2.60 -8.55
CA GLU A 283 24.05 3.36 -7.79
C GLU A 283 25.21 3.79 -8.71
N ALA A 284 25.73 2.86 -9.52
CA ALA A 284 26.78 3.16 -10.49
C ALA A 284 26.33 4.18 -11.57
N HIS A 285 25.04 4.22 -11.93
CA HIS A 285 24.51 5.23 -12.83
C HIS A 285 24.33 6.60 -12.15
N VAL A 286 23.92 6.65 -10.89
CA VAL A 286 23.86 7.89 -10.11
C VAL A 286 25.24 8.53 -10.00
N GLU A 287 26.27 7.75 -9.69
CA GLU A 287 27.66 8.22 -9.65
C GLU A 287 28.08 8.84 -10.99
N LYS A 288 27.88 8.12 -12.11
CA LYS A 288 28.20 8.61 -13.46
C LYS A 288 27.49 9.91 -13.81
N VAL A 289 26.22 10.06 -13.46
CA VAL A 289 25.47 11.29 -13.73
C VAL A 289 26.02 12.43 -12.88
N ASN A 290 26.32 12.19 -11.60
CA ASN A 290 26.90 13.21 -10.73
C ASN A 290 28.28 13.66 -11.22
N ASP A 291 29.16 12.74 -11.62
CA ASP A 291 30.47 13.06 -12.20
C ASP A 291 30.32 13.92 -13.46
N TYR A 292 29.42 13.53 -14.37
CA TYR A 292 29.09 14.30 -15.57
C TYR A 292 28.59 15.73 -15.24
N LEU A 293 27.65 15.86 -14.30
CA LEU A 293 27.12 17.17 -13.88
C LEU A 293 28.20 18.06 -13.24
N LEU A 294 29.18 17.47 -12.54
CA LEU A 294 30.30 18.18 -11.94
C LEU A 294 31.30 18.69 -12.99
N GLU A 295 31.60 17.87 -14.00
CA GLU A 295 32.57 18.17 -15.04
C GLU A 295 32.03 19.12 -16.11
N GLU A 296 30.89 18.76 -16.72
CA GLU A 296 30.35 19.45 -17.91
C GLU A 296 29.43 20.62 -17.55
N ARG A 297 28.85 20.59 -16.34
CA ARG A 297 27.97 21.65 -15.80
C ARG A 297 26.88 22.12 -16.77
N PRO A 298 26.06 21.21 -17.33
CA PRO A 298 24.99 21.58 -18.26
C PRO A 298 23.92 22.44 -17.59
N GLU A 299 23.27 23.31 -18.35
CA GLU A 299 22.14 24.13 -17.84
C GLU A 299 20.80 23.42 -18.11
N PRO A 300 19.85 23.41 -17.14
CA PRO A 300 19.90 24.05 -15.82
C PRO A 300 20.55 23.18 -14.73
N LEU A 301 21.79 23.49 -14.33
CA LEU A 301 22.61 22.60 -13.48
C LEU A 301 21.95 22.27 -12.13
N LEU A 302 21.42 23.29 -11.45
CA LEU A 302 20.84 23.11 -10.12
C LEU A 302 19.58 22.23 -10.16
N ILE A 303 18.77 22.37 -11.21
CA ILE A 303 17.56 21.56 -11.39
C ILE A 303 17.94 20.11 -11.70
N LEU A 304 18.96 19.91 -12.54
CA LEU A 304 19.47 18.57 -12.84
C LEU A 304 20.04 17.88 -11.59
N GLN A 305 20.83 18.58 -10.78
CA GLN A 305 21.34 18.06 -9.51
C GLN A 305 20.20 17.67 -8.56
N ARG A 306 19.19 18.54 -8.43
CA ARG A 306 18.00 18.26 -7.60
C ARG A 306 17.20 17.08 -8.14
N ALA A 307 17.06 16.95 -9.45
CA ALA A 307 16.37 15.84 -10.08
C ALA A 307 17.09 14.50 -9.81
N VAL A 308 18.42 14.48 -9.93
CA VAL A 308 19.22 13.27 -9.65
C VAL A 308 19.13 12.87 -8.18
N ASP A 309 19.26 13.81 -7.25
CA ASP A 309 19.07 13.56 -5.81
C ASP A 309 17.66 13.02 -5.51
N THR A 310 16.65 13.64 -6.13
CA THR A 310 15.24 13.25 -5.99
C THR A 310 15.01 11.84 -6.51
N LEU A 311 15.55 11.49 -7.68
CA LEU A 311 15.51 10.12 -8.23
C LEU A 311 16.25 9.12 -7.33
N GLY A 312 17.34 9.53 -6.67
CA GLY A 312 18.06 8.71 -5.69
C GLY A 312 17.21 8.32 -4.47
N ARG A 313 16.15 9.06 -4.16
CA ARG A 313 15.16 8.66 -3.13
C ARG A 313 14.40 7.41 -3.56
N SER A 314 14.06 7.25 -4.83
CA SER A 314 13.40 6.03 -5.32
C SER A 314 14.28 4.79 -5.15
N THR A 315 15.60 4.91 -5.29
CA THR A 315 16.53 3.79 -5.03
C THR A 315 16.41 3.25 -3.61
N ARG A 316 16.23 4.13 -2.62
CA ARG A 316 16.02 3.72 -1.22
C ARG A 316 14.71 2.95 -1.03
N HIS A 317 13.62 3.41 -1.64
CA HIS A 317 12.34 2.70 -1.57
C HIS A 317 12.36 1.35 -2.32
N ILE A 318 13.12 1.25 -3.41
CA ILE A 318 13.37 -0.03 -4.09
C ILE A 318 14.17 -0.97 -3.20
N HIS A 319 15.21 -0.47 -2.53
CA HIS A 319 15.99 -1.24 -1.56
C HIS A 319 15.12 -1.80 -0.42
N ASP A 320 14.31 -0.94 0.21
CA ASP A 320 13.44 -1.34 1.32
C ASP A 320 12.40 -2.39 0.88
N THR A 321 11.86 -2.24 -0.33
CA THR A 321 10.99 -3.26 -0.95
C THR A 321 11.73 -4.58 -1.17
N LEU A 322 12.98 -4.53 -1.63
CA LEU A 322 13.81 -5.71 -1.86
C LEU A 322 14.17 -6.44 -0.56
N GLU A 323 14.34 -5.72 0.55
CA GLU A 323 14.51 -6.34 1.87
C GLU A 323 13.28 -7.17 2.25
N VAL A 324 12.08 -6.63 2.04
CA VAL A 324 10.83 -7.38 2.26
C VAL A 324 10.77 -8.62 1.37
N ALA A 325 11.07 -8.50 0.07
CA ALA A 325 11.10 -9.63 -0.84
C ALA A 325 12.13 -10.69 -0.41
N THR A 326 13.29 -10.27 0.08
CA THR A 326 14.33 -11.15 0.63
C THR A 326 13.80 -11.93 1.83
N HIS A 327 13.13 -11.26 2.79
CA HIS A 327 12.54 -11.94 3.94
C HIS A 327 11.48 -12.98 3.54
N LEU A 328 10.65 -12.68 2.53
CA LEU A 328 9.67 -13.64 2.02
C LEU A 328 10.35 -14.83 1.33
N ALA A 329 11.37 -14.58 0.49
CA ALA A 329 12.09 -15.65 -0.21
C ALA A 329 12.78 -16.63 0.74
N PHE A 330 13.49 -16.12 1.77
CA PHE A 330 14.14 -16.97 2.75
C PHE A 330 13.17 -17.72 3.68
N ARG A 331 11.90 -17.29 3.75
CA ARG A 331 10.84 -18.02 4.45
C ARG A 331 10.29 -19.18 3.61
N GLU A 332 10.07 -18.96 2.32
CA GLU A 332 9.42 -19.95 1.44
C GLU A 332 10.34 -21.12 1.06
N HIS A 333 11.64 -21.05 1.39
CA HIS A 333 12.63 -22.07 1.05
C HIS A 333 13.23 -22.78 2.28
N PRO A 334 12.63 -23.91 2.73
CA PRO A 334 13.21 -24.75 3.79
C PRO A 334 14.57 -25.37 3.41
N ASP A 335 14.91 -25.41 2.12
CA ASP A 335 16.22 -25.89 1.62
C ASP A 335 17.34 -24.86 1.82
N LEU A 336 17.00 -23.57 1.97
CA LEU A 336 17.97 -22.48 2.19
C LEU A 336 18.12 -22.13 3.67
N VAL A 337 17.06 -22.36 4.48
CA VAL A 337 17.05 -22.10 5.91
C VAL A 337 16.56 -23.33 6.66
N ILE A 338 17.49 -24.14 7.16
CA ILE A 338 17.18 -25.27 8.03
C ILE A 338 16.85 -24.72 9.42
N SER A 339 15.58 -24.80 9.81
CA SER A 339 15.15 -24.49 11.18
C SER A 339 15.16 -25.79 12.00
N GLU A 340 15.92 -25.83 13.11
CA GLU A 340 15.96 -26.96 14.05
C GLU A 340 14.70 -27.09 14.92
#